data_AF-A0A085V4I9-F1
#
_entry.id   AF-A0A085V4I9-F1
#
_cell.length_a   1.000
_cell.length_b   1.000
_cell.length_c   1.000
_cell.angle_alpha   90.00
_cell.angle_beta   90.00
_cell.angle_gamma   90.00
#
_symmetry.space_group_name_H-M   'P 1'
#
loop_
_entity.id
_entity.type
_entity.pdbx_description
1 polymer ?
#
loop_
_entity_poly.entity_id
_entity_poly.type
_entity_poly.pdbx_seq_one_letter_code
_entity_poly.pdbx_strand_id
1 'polypeptide(L)'
;MSSEKVSLLEAVNLALHRAMTEDENVVVLGEDVGVNGGVFRATQGLRDSFGFKRVIDSPLAETMLGGLVIGMAAQGLKPVVEIQFMGFIYAAMEHLVSHASRMRNRTRGRLSCPMVMRSPMGAGIRAPEHHSESTEALFGHIPGLRVVIPSSPARAYGLLLAAIDDPDPVIFLEPTRLYRMNPQPLLDDGKRLPLDTCFTLREGSDITLISWGASVHETLQAAAALSEQGISAEVIDVACVKPLDLDTLEASVRKTGRCVIVHEAPRSCGVGAEIAASLYERVLLDLQAPIARVTAPDIPPPLYRLEQLYIPGVEDILHACDQALNFA
;
A
#
# COMPACT_ATOMS: atom_id res chain seq x y z
N MET A 1 17.90 23.83 -5.77
CA MET A 1 17.99 22.54 -6.48
C MET A 1 16.60 22.26 -7.03
N SER A 2 16.47 22.06 -8.34
CA SER A 2 15.17 21.87 -8.99
C SER A 2 14.63 20.48 -8.64
N SER A 3 13.44 20.39 -8.04
CA SER A 3 12.77 19.11 -7.81
C SER A 3 12.30 18.53 -9.14
N GLU A 4 13.00 17.53 -9.65
CA GLU A 4 12.56 16.77 -10.82
C GLU A 4 11.20 16.13 -10.52
N LYS A 5 10.33 16.08 -11.53
CA LYS A 5 9.05 15.38 -11.40
C LYS A 5 9.30 13.90 -11.60
N VAL A 6 9.00 13.11 -10.58
CA VAL A 6 9.14 11.66 -10.63
C VAL A 6 7.78 10.99 -10.47
N SER A 7 7.60 9.91 -11.18
CA SER A 7 6.48 8.99 -11.04
C SER A 7 6.62 8.12 -9.80
N LEU A 8 5.57 7.37 -9.43
CA LEU A 8 5.62 6.47 -8.27
C LEU A 8 6.67 5.37 -8.48
N LEU A 9 6.77 4.85 -9.70
CA LEU A 9 7.77 3.85 -10.08
C LEU A 9 9.20 4.36 -9.91
N GLU A 10 9.48 5.59 -10.37
CA GLU A 10 10.79 6.22 -10.23
C GLU A 10 11.12 6.53 -8.76
N ALA A 11 10.11 6.90 -7.97
CA ALA A 11 10.29 7.10 -6.53
C ALA A 11 10.64 5.80 -5.78
N VAL A 12 10.06 4.67 -6.17
CA VAL A 12 10.45 3.34 -5.68
C VAL A 12 11.90 3.05 -6.04
N ASN A 13 12.28 3.23 -7.31
CA ASN A 13 13.65 3.01 -7.77
C ASN A 13 14.66 3.89 -7.01
N LEU A 14 14.33 5.16 -6.81
CA LEU A 14 15.13 6.12 -6.07
C LEU A 14 15.33 5.70 -4.61
N ALA A 15 14.26 5.23 -3.94
CA ALA A 15 14.35 4.71 -2.58
C ALA A 15 15.25 3.46 -2.49
N LEU A 16 15.16 2.54 -3.47
CA LEU A 16 16.04 1.37 -3.53
C LEU A 16 17.51 1.77 -3.72
N HIS A 17 17.80 2.68 -4.65
CA HIS A 17 19.15 3.22 -4.85
C HIS A 17 19.70 3.84 -3.57
N ARG A 18 18.88 4.63 -2.87
CA ARG A 18 19.26 5.28 -1.62
C ARG A 18 19.56 4.26 -0.52
N ALA A 19 18.62 3.36 -0.24
CA ALA A 19 18.79 2.34 0.80
C ALA A 19 20.00 1.43 0.54
N MET A 20 20.23 1.02 -0.71
CA MET A 20 21.38 0.18 -1.07
C MET A 20 22.72 0.92 -0.99
N THR A 21 22.72 2.24 -1.20
CA THR A 21 23.91 3.09 -1.03
C THR A 21 24.25 3.26 0.46
N GLU A 22 23.23 3.43 1.30
CA GLU A 22 23.39 3.71 2.73
C GLU A 22 23.69 2.47 3.57
N ASP A 23 23.22 1.28 3.16
CA ASP A 23 23.41 0.03 3.91
C ASP A 23 23.82 -1.11 2.98
N GLU A 24 25.00 -1.69 3.21
CA GLU A 24 25.56 -2.81 2.44
C GLU A 24 24.79 -4.12 2.59
N ASN A 25 23.99 -4.26 3.66
CA ASN A 25 23.18 -5.45 3.94
C ASN A 25 21.87 -5.48 3.15
N VAL A 26 21.48 -4.37 2.51
CA VAL A 26 20.28 -4.31 1.66
C VAL A 26 20.57 -5.06 0.36
N VAL A 27 19.74 -6.03 0.02
CA VAL A 27 19.85 -6.78 -1.25
C VAL A 27 18.50 -6.81 -1.93
N VAL A 28 18.48 -6.66 -3.24
CA VAL A 28 17.28 -6.75 -4.07
C VAL A 28 17.29 -8.07 -4.81
N LEU A 29 16.17 -8.79 -4.76
CA LEU A 29 16.04 -10.08 -5.44
C LEU A 29 14.61 -10.34 -5.88
N GLY A 30 14.46 -11.17 -6.90
CA GLY A 30 13.17 -11.52 -7.46
C GLY A 30 13.31 -11.94 -8.92
N GLU A 31 12.18 -12.09 -9.58
CA GLU A 31 12.11 -12.52 -10.96
C GLU A 31 12.34 -11.30 -11.87
N ASP A 32 13.37 -11.38 -12.72
CA ASP A 32 13.77 -10.34 -13.68
C ASP A 32 14.22 -8.99 -13.09
N VAL A 33 14.49 -8.90 -11.78
CA VAL A 33 14.90 -7.65 -11.11
C VAL A 33 16.32 -7.19 -11.45
N GLY A 34 17.16 -8.08 -11.97
CA GLY A 34 18.57 -7.86 -12.23
C GLY A 34 18.82 -7.19 -13.58
N VAL A 35 19.14 -7.99 -14.61
CA VAL A 35 19.52 -7.44 -15.94
C VAL A 35 18.37 -6.65 -16.56
N ASN A 36 17.14 -7.13 -16.41
CA ASN A 36 15.97 -6.48 -16.98
C ASN A 36 15.49 -5.29 -16.11
N GLY A 37 15.93 -5.15 -14.87
CA GLY A 37 15.47 -4.06 -13.99
C GLY A 37 13.99 -4.14 -13.62
N GLY A 38 13.41 -5.35 -13.66
CA GLY A 38 12.01 -5.64 -13.37
C GLY A 38 11.08 -5.41 -14.57
N VAL A 39 9.97 -6.14 -14.62
CA VAL A 39 8.98 -6.03 -15.71
C VAL A 39 8.35 -4.63 -15.79
N PHE A 40 8.25 -3.95 -14.64
CA PHE A 40 7.79 -2.57 -14.56
C PHE A 40 8.90 -1.53 -14.69
N ARG A 41 10.19 -1.93 -14.65
CA ARG A 41 11.37 -1.07 -14.54
C ARG A 41 11.60 -0.43 -13.15
N ALA A 42 11.05 -1.03 -12.08
CA ALA A 42 11.21 -0.53 -10.71
C ALA A 42 12.65 -0.66 -10.18
N THR A 43 13.43 -1.61 -10.71
CA THR A 43 14.81 -1.92 -10.26
C THR A 43 15.86 -1.60 -11.34
N GLN A 44 15.47 -0.83 -12.36
CA GLN A 44 16.34 -0.39 -13.44
C GLN A 44 17.61 0.28 -12.89
N GLY A 45 18.79 -0.11 -13.41
CA GLY A 45 20.08 0.49 -13.06
C GLY A 45 20.68 0.06 -11.70
N LEU A 46 19.93 -0.65 -10.86
CA LEU A 46 20.44 -1.13 -9.56
C LEU A 46 21.59 -2.12 -9.75
N ARG A 47 21.44 -3.09 -10.66
CA ARG A 47 22.47 -4.12 -10.90
C ARG A 47 23.78 -3.52 -11.42
N ASP A 48 23.71 -2.49 -12.25
CA ASP A 48 24.89 -1.79 -12.76
C ASP A 48 25.62 -1.04 -11.64
N SER A 49 24.86 -0.51 -10.68
CA SER A 49 25.39 0.28 -9.55
C SER A 49 25.95 -0.58 -8.42
N PHE A 50 25.30 -1.71 -8.10
CA PHE A 50 25.61 -2.51 -6.89
C PHE A 50 26.10 -3.93 -7.19
N GLY A 51 26.08 -4.35 -8.45
CA GLY A 51 26.56 -5.65 -8.90
C GLY A 51 25.61 -6.82 -8.61
N PHE A 52 25.88 -7.95 -9.29
CA PHE A 52 25.03 -9.14 -9.25
C PHE A 52 24.91 -9.82 -7.88
N LYS A 53 25.81 -9.50 -6.93
CA LYS A 53 25.75 -10.05 -5.56
C LYS A 53 24.70 -9.37 -4.69
N ARG A 54 24.26 -8.16 -5.06
CA ARG A 54 23.27 -7.37 -4.32
C ARG A 54 21.97 -7.15 -5.10
N VAL A 55 21.97 -7.44 -6.41
CA VAL A 55 20.78 -7.43 -7.25
C VAL A 55 20.69 -8.75 -8.00
N ILE A 56 19.81 -9.64 -7.54
CA ILE A 56 19.84 -11.09 -7.84
C ILE A 56 18.56 -11.50 -8.56
N ASP A 57 18.71 -12.01 -9.79
CA ASP A 57 17.63 -12.71 -10.49
C ASP A 57 17.43 -14.10 -9.86
N SER A 58 16.19 -14.43 -9.48
CA SER A 58 15.83 -15.76 -8.95
C SER A 58 15.27 -16.68 -10.03
N PRO A 59 15.26 -18.01 -9.78
CA PRO A 59 14.31 -18.91 -10.44
C PRO A 59 12.85 -18.43 -10.27
N LEU A 60 11.98 -18.82 -11.21
CA LEU A 60 10.54 -18.56 -11.16
C LEU A 60 9.87 -19.46 -10.12
N ALA A 61 9.84 -19.01 -8.86
CA ALA A 61 9.33 -19.77 -7.72
C ALA A 61 9.15 -18.89 -6.48
N GLU A 62 7.97 -18.29 -6.33
CA GLU A 62 7.65 -17.37 -5.23
C GLU A 62 7.71 -18.06 -3.85
N THR A 63 7.38 -19.36 -3.77
CA THR A 63 7.55 -20.14 -2.54
C THR A 63 9.03 -20.18 -2.13
N MET A 64 9.94 -20.42 -3.07
CA MET A 64 11.37 -20.43 -2.79
C MET A 64 11.84 -19.03 -2.35
N LEU A 65 11.39 -17.97 -3.02
CA LEU A 65 11.68 -16.59 -2.63
C LEU A 65 11.26 -16.31 -1.18
N GLY A 66 10.06 -16.72 -0.79
CA GLY A 66 9.56 -16.55 0.58
C GLY A 66 10.46 -17.19 1.64
N GLY A 67 10.92 -18.42 1.44
CA GLY A 67 11.81 -19.11 2.37
C GLY A 67 13.23 -18.50 2.37
N LEU A 68 13.73 -18.15 1.19
CA LEU A 68 15.07 -17.60 0.98
C LEU A 68 15.25 -16.27 1.73
N VAL A 69 14.30 -15.34 1.58
CA VAL A 69 14.42 -14.00 2.15
C VAL A 69 14.35 -14.02 3.68
N ILE A 70 13.57 -14.94 4.25
CA ILE A 70 13.53 -15.14 5.70
C ILE A 70 14.86 -15.69 6.20
N GLY A 71 15.46 -16.63 5.46
CA GLY A 71 16.80 -17.15 5.77
C GLY A 71 17.87 -16.05 5.73
N MET A 72 17.85 -15.23 4.67
CA MET A 72 18.73 -14.06 4.53
C MET A 72 18.56 -13.07 5.69
N ALA A 73 17.31 -12.71 6.01
CA ALA A 73 16.97 -11.80 7.09
C ALA A 73 17.45 -12.31 8.46
N ALA A 74 17.26 -13.61 8.73
CA ALA A 74 17.73 -14.25 9.96
C ALA A 74 19.26 -14.30 10.08
N GLN A 75 20.00 -14.12 8.99
CA GLN A 75 21.47 -14.05 8.95
C GLN A 75 22.00 -12.60 8.89
N GLY A 76 21.14 -11.60 9.04
CA GLY A 76 21.54 -10.18 9.15
C GLY A 76 21.50 -9.38 7.85
N LEU A 77 21.07 -9.97 6.74
CA LEU A 77 20.76 -9.21 5.53
C LEU A 77 19.40 -8.50 5.65
N LYS A 78 19.16 -7.51 4.80
CA LYS A 78 17.88 -6.81 4.66
C LYS A 78 17.32 -7.02 3.25
N PRO A 79 16.79 -8.20 2.93
CA PRO A 79 16.29 -8.48 1.59
C PRO A 79 15.04 -7.66 1.27
N VAL A 80 15.07 -7.01 0.12
CA VAL A 80 13.94 -6.37 -0.55
C VAL A 80 13.57 -7.25 -1.74
N VAL A 81 12.59 -8.13 -1.53
CA VAL A 81 12.15 -9.10 -2.53
C VAL A 81 10.99 -8.57 -3.32
N GLU A 82 11.03 -8.76 -4.64
CA GLU A 82 9.91 -8.47 -5.53
C GLU A 82 9.16 -9.76 -5.88
N ILE A 83 7.86 -9.78 -5.58
CA ILE A 83 6.92 -10.72 -6.17
C ILE A 83 6.24 -10.01 -7.33
N GLN A 84 6.32 -10.57 -8.53
CA GLN A 84 6.06 -9.86 -9.77
C GLN A 84 4.65 -9.26 -9.88
N PHE A 85 3.65 -9.93 -9.29
CA PHE A 85 2.28 -9.42 -9.13
C PHE A 85 1.65 -9.96 -7.85
N MET A 86 0.74 -9.20 -7.26
CA MET A 86 0.04 -9.62 -6.04
C MET A 86 -0.75 -10.92 -6.24
N GLY A 87 -1.20 -11.26 -7.44
CA GLY A 87 -1.83 -12.57 -7.69
C GLY A 87 -0.90 -13.77 -7.48
N PHE A 88 0.42 -13.59 -7.45
CA PHE A 88 1.41 -14.66 -7.27
C PHE A 88 1.98 -14.76 -5.85
N ILE A 89 1.73 -13.74 -5.02
CA ILE A 89 2.22 -13.68 -3.63
C ILE A 89 1.72 -14.84 -2.76
N TYR A 90 0.60 -15.47 -3.15
CA TYR A 90 -0.02 -16.56 -2.40
C TYR A 90 0.91 -17.76 -2.23
N ALA A 91 1.81 -18.00 -3.18
CA ALA A 91 2.80 -19.06 -3.10
C ALA A 91 3.84 -18.82 -1.98
N ALA A 92 4.04 -17.57 -1.52
CA ALA A 92 4.90 -17.23 -0.39
C ALA A 92 4.16 -17.18 0.96
N MET A 93 2.83 -17.35 0.97
CA MET A 93 1.98 -17.14 2.15
C MET A 93 2.37 -18.03 3.34
N GLU A 94 2.70 -19.31 3.09
CA GLU A 94 3.14 -20.24 4.12
C GLU A 94 4.35 -19.68 4.88
N HIS A 95 5.36 -19.20 4.16
CA HIS A 95 6.56 -18.63 4.75
C HIS A 95 6.27 -17.34 5.52
N LEU A 96 5.39 -16.49 5.02
CA LEU A 96 5.01 -15.26 5.72
C LEU A 96 4.27 -15.55 7.05
N VAL A 97 3.29 -16.46 7.02
CA VAL A 97 2.42 -16.80 8.16
C VAL A 97 3.15 -17.67 9.19
N SER A 98 3.85 -18.70 8.72
CA SER A 98 4.50 -19.69 9.58
C SER A 98 5.86 -19.23 10.07
N HIS A 99 6.54 -18.34 9.36
CA HIS A 99 7.93 -17.98 9.66
C HIS A 99 8.16 -16.48 9.87
N ALA A 100 7.99 -15.64 8.84
CA ALA A 100 8.39 -14.23 8.90
C ALA A 100 7.72 -13.50 10.07
N SER A 101 6.38 -13.55 10.11
CA SER A 101 5.54 -12.89 11.12
C SER A 101 5.79 -13.34 12.56
N ARG A 102 6.41 -14.51 12.74
CA ARG A 102 6.60 -15.14 14.05
C ARG A 102 8.03 -15.10 14.54
N MET A 103 9.01 -14.75 13.70
CA MET A 103 10.43 -14.93 14.01
C MET A 103 10.84 -14.26 15.32
N ARG A 104 10.49 -12.98 15.50
CA ARG A 104 10.80 -12.22 16.71
C ARG A 104 10.18 -12.84 17.95
N ASN A 105 8.88 -13.15 17.91
CA ASN A 105 8.19 -13.74 19.05
C ASN A 105 8.68 -15.17 19.35
N ARG A 106 8.82 -16.01 18.32
CA ARG A 106 9.28 -17.42 18.40
C ARG A 106 10.65 -17.53 19.07
N THR A 107 11.54 -16.58 18.79
CA THR A 107 12.90 -16.57 19.32
C THR A 107 13.05 -15.70 20.57
N ARG A 108 11.95 -15.15 21.10
CA ARG A 108 11.93 -14.23 22.25
C ARG A 108 12.88 -13.04 22.05
N GLY A 109 12.88 -12.50 20.84
CA GLY A 109 13.69 -11.34 20.45
C GLY A 109 15.14 -11.65 20.07
N ARG A 110 15.59 -12.92 20.14
CA ARG A 110 16.97 -13.27 19.74
C ARG A 110 17.23 -13.07 18.25
N LEU A 111 16.23 -13.33 17.40
CA LEU A 111 16.27 -13.03 15.97
C LEU A 111 15.11 -12.11 15.62
N SER A 112 15.30 -11.24 14.64
CA SER A 112 14.24 -10.53 13.94
C SER A 112 14.14 -11.01 12.49
N CYS A 113 13.28 -10.38 11.68
CA CYS A 113 13.13 -10.73 10.27
C CYS A 113 13.03 -9.46 9.41
N PRO A 114 14.12 -8.67 9.34
CA PRO A 114 14.15 -7.42 8.58
C PRO A 114 14.07 -7.73 7.08
N MET A 115 12.90 -7.59 6.49
CA MET A 115 12.70 -7.84 5.07
C MET A 115 11.50 -7.05 4.54
N VAL A 116 11.57 -6.69 3.26
CA VAL A 116 10.44 -6.07 2.55
C VAL A 116 10.05 -6.98 1.40
N MET A 117 8.79 -7.44 1.38
CA MET A 117 8.21 -8.11 0.21
C MET A 117 7.36 -7.10 -0.54
N ARG A 118 7.91 -6.62 -1.64
CA ARG A 118 7.26 -5.70 -2.56
C ARG A 118 6.43 -6.47 -3.57
N SER A 119 5.26 -5.95 -3.93
CA SER A 119 4.51 -6.51 -5.05
C SER A 119 3.60 -5.46 -5.70
N PRO A 120 3.55 -5.38 -7.04
CA PRO A 120 2.53 -4.61 -7.73
C PRO A 120 1.13 -5.12 -7.40
N MET A 121 0.19 -4.23 -7.11
CA MET A 121 -1.20 -4.54 -6.78
C MET A 121 -2.20 -3.72 -7.59
N GLY A 122 -3.46 -4.14 -7.55
CA GLY A 122 -4.60 -3.36 -8.00
C GLY A 122 -4.88 -3.38 -9.50
N ALA A 123 -6.13 -3.11 -9.83
CA ALA A 123 -6.66 -3.15 -11.19
C ALA A 123 -6.41 -1.85 -11.98
N GLY A 124 -6.78 -1.86 -13.26
CA GLY A 124 -6.88 -0.69 -14.14
C GLY A 124 -5.69 -0.52 -15.08
N ILE A 125 -4.93 -1.59 -15.30
CA ILE A 125 -3.84 -1.65 -16.28
C ILE A 125 -4.14 -2.61 -17.44
N ARG A 126 -5.38 -3.14 -17.53
CA ARG A 126 -5.81 -4.08 -18.58
C ARG A 126 -4.98 -5.36 -18.63
N ALA A 127 -4.57 -5.84 -17.47
CA ALA A 127 -3.71 -7.01 -17.37
C ALA A 127 -4.50 -8.34 -17.48
N PRO A 128 -3.81 -9.48 -17.73
CA PRO A 128 -4.40 -10.80 -17.63
C PRO A 128 -4.86 -11.14 -16.20
N GLU A 129 -5.52 -12.28 -16.03
CA GLU A 129 -5.88 -12.83 -14.72
C GLU A 129 -4.63 -12.93 -13.80
N HIS A 130 -4.79 -12.74 -12.49
CA HIS A 130 -3.72 -12.71 -11.48
C HIS A 130 -2.83 -11.45 -11.45
N HIS A 131 -3.27 -10.35 -12.06
CA HIS A 131 -2.51 -9.09 -12.13
C HIS A 131 -3.28 -7.86 -11.62
N SER A 132 -4.47 -8.07 -11.01
CA SER A 132 -5.40 -7.00 -10.63
C SER A 132 -5.91 -7.16 -9.19
N GLU A 133 -5.27 -8.02 -8.40
CA GLU A 133 -5.66 -8.33 -7.03
C GLU A 133 -5.41 -7.16 -6.08
N SER A 134 -6.36 -6.99 -5.18
CA SER A 134 -6.27 -6.12 -4.00
C SER A 134 -6.71 -6.95 -2.79
N THR A 135 -5.79 -7.81 -2.33
CA THR A 135 -6.04 -8.80 -1.26
C THR A 135 -5.26 -8.47 0.01
N GLU A 136 -5.02 -7.19 0.28
CA GLU A 136 -4.25 -6.70 1.42
C GLU A 136 -4.82 -7.15 2.77
N ALA A 137 -6.13 -7.41 2.82
CA ALA A 137 -6.82 -7.92 4.00
C ALA A 137 -6.26 -9.28 4.48
N LEU A 138 -5.79 -10.13 3.56
CA LEU A 138 -5.15 -11.41 3.93
C LEU A 138 -3.91 -11.17 4.79
N PHE A 139 -3.12 -10.17 4.42
CA PHE A 139 -1.89 -9.80 5.14
C PHE A 139 -2.18 -8.97 6.39
N GLY A 140 -3.15 -8.06 6.33
CA GLY A 140 -3.57 -7.24 7.47
C GLY A 140 -4.10 -8.09 8.64
N HIS A 141 -4.67 -9.26 8.36
CA HIS A 141 -5.12 -10.20 9.38
C HIS A 141 -3.97 -10.91 10.12
N ILE A 142 -2.76 -10.99 9.56
CA ILE A 142 -1.65 -11.77 10.11
C ILE A 142 -0.87 -10.92 11.14
N PRO A 143 -0.87 -11.25 12.44
CA PRO A 143 -0.09 -10.53 13.43
C PRO A 143 1.41 -10.70 13.20
N GLY A 144 2.17 -9.61 13.36
CA GLY A 144 3.62 -9.60 13.15
C GLY A 144 4.04 -9.28 11.71
N LEU A 145 3.09 -9.14 10.78
CA LEU A 145 3.33 -8.46 9.51
C LEU A 145 2.90 -6.99 9.61
N ARG A 146 3.62 -6.15 8.89
CA ARG A 146 3.20 -4.79 8.55
C ARG A 146 2.79 -4.74 7.08
N VAL A 147 1.77 -3.97 6.74
CA VAL A 147 1.26 -3.85 5.36
C VAL A 147 1.13 -2.39 4.97
N VAL A 148 1.82 -2.00 3.90
CA VAL A 148 1.99 -0.61 3.45
C VAL A 148 1.60 -0.50 1.98
N ILE A 149 0.84 0.54 1.63
CA ILE A 149 0.29 0.79 0.30
C ILE A 149 0.41 2.29 -0.02
N PRO A 150 1.46 2.75 -0.71
CA PRO A 150 1.66 4.17 -0.99
C PRO A 150 0.67 4.70 -2.03
N SER A 151 0.24 5.96 -1.88
CA SER A 151 -0.67 6.65 -2.81
C SER A 151 0.00 7.70 -3.71
N SER A 152 1.30 7.98 -3.51
CA SER A 152 2.01 9.03 -4.24
C SER A 152 3.52 8.75 -4.33
N PRO A 153 4.25 9.44 -5.22
CA PRO A 153 5.71 9.31 -5.30
C PRO A 153 6.41 9.58 -3.96
N ALA A 154 6.02 10.64 -3.24
CA ALA A 154 6.61 10.96 -1.94
C ALA A 154 6.36 9.87 -0.88
N ARG A 155 5.16 9.27 -0.89
CA ARG A 155 4.81 8.16 0.01
C ARG A 155 5.56 6.90 -0.35
N ALA A 156 5.63 6.57 -1.64
CA ALA A 156 6.37 5.41 -2.09
C ALA A 156 7.85 5.51 -1.71
N TYR A 157 8.48 6.65 -1.93
CA TYR A 157 9.88 6.88 -1.56
C TYR A 157 10.09 6.77 -0.04
N GLY A 158 9.41 7.61 0.74
CA GLY A 158 9.70 7.72 2.16
C GLY A 158 9.23 6.53 3.00
N LEU A 159 8.12 5.89 2.62
CA LEU A 159 7.63 4.69 3.31
C LEU A 159 8.44 3.45 2.93
N LEU A 160 8.95 3.35 1.69
CA LEU A 160 9.82 2.23 1.33
C LEU A 160 11.15 2.30 2.07
N LEU A 161 11.76 3.50 2.17
CA LEU A 161 12.95 3.70 3.01
C LEU A 161 12.70 3.26 4.46
N ALA A 162 11.57 3.70 5.03
CA ALA A 162 11.21 3.33 6.39
C ALA A 162 10.96 1.82 6.54
N ALA A 163 10.32 1.18 5.55
CA ALA A 163 10.08 -0.26 5.52
C ALA A 163 11.38 -1.08 5.46
N ILE A 164 12.39 -0.61 4.73
CA ILE A 164 13.71 -1.27 4.66
C ILE A 164 14.48 -1.14 5.98
N ASP A 165 14.28 -0.02 6.69
CA ASP A 165 14.88 0.21 8.01
C ASP A 165 14.18 -0.58 9.12
N ASP A 166 12.93 -1.02 8.90
CA ASP A 166 12.14 -1.73 9.90
C ASP A 166 12.73 -3.12 10.19
N PRO A 167 12.85 -3.50 11.48
CA PRO A 167 13.47 -4.76 11.84
C PRO A 167 12.50 -5.96 11.71
N ASP A 168 11.23 -5.72 11.40
CA ASP A 168 10.16 -6.71 11.23
C ASP A 168 9.70 -6.80 9.75
N PRO A 169 9.03 -7.89 9.35
CA PRO A 169 8.67 -8.10 7.96
C PRO A 169 7.59 -7.13 7.49
N VAL A 170 7.86 -6.43 6.39
CA VAL A 170 6.94 -5.49 5.76
C VAL A 170 6.48 -6.01 4.39
N ILE A 171 5.16 -6.05 4.18
CA ILE A 171 4.54 -6.23 2.88
C ILE A 171 4.29 -4.84 2.29
N PHE A 172 4.89 -4.55 1.15
CA PHE A 172 4.83 -3.24 0.50
C PHE A 172 4.14 -3.38 -0.87
N LEU A 173 2.87 -3.01 -0.94
CA LEU A 173 2.04 -3.25 -2.10
C LEU A 173 1.94 -1.99 -2.95
N GLU A 174 2.34 -2.07 -4.20
CA GLU A 174 2.52 -0.90 -5.06
C GLU A 174 1.37 -0.77 -6.05
N PRO A 175 0.52 0.26 -5.97
CA PRO A 175 -0.63 0.37 -6.86
C PRO A 175 -0.17 0.58 -8.30
N THR A 176 -0.28 -0.46 -9.12
CA THR A 176 0.32 -0.53 -10.47
C THR A 176 -0.23 0.56 -11.38
N ARG A 177 -1.51 0.89 -11.21
CA ARG A 177 -2.20 1.99 -11.90
C ARG A 177 -1.54 3.35 -11.68
N LEU A 178 -0.90 3.56 -10.52
CA LEU A 178 -0.23 4.81 -10.17
C LEU A 178 1.22 4.87 -10.66
N TYR A 179 1.84 3.76 -11.11
CA TYR A 179 3.28 3.71 -11.39
C TYR A 179 3.79 4.85 -12.28
N ARG A 180 3.06 5.17 -13.35
CA ARG A 180 3.41 6.22 -14.32
C ARG A 180 2.42 7.38 -14.31
N MET A 181 1.44 7.35 -13.41
CA MET A 181 0.40 8.36 -13.34
C MET A 181 0.89 9.57 -12.53
N ASN A 182 0.55 10.77 -12.98
CA ASN A 182 0.75 12.03 -12.27
C ASN A 182 2.15 12.21 -11.63
N PRO A 183 3.25 12.28 -12.40
CA PRO A 183 4.58 12.57 -11.85
C PRO A 183 4.59 13.84 -11.01
N GLN A 184 5.17 13.76 -9.81
CA GLN A 184 5.17 14.84 -8.81
C GLN A 184 6.61 15.26 -8.48
N PRO A 185 6.83 16.53 -8.11
CA PRO A 185 8.11 16.96 -7.55
C PRO A 185 8.51 16.08 -6.36
N LEU A 186 9.71 15.49 -6.41
CA LEU A 186 10.29 14.78 -5.29
C LEU A 186 11.75 15.21 -5.11
N LEU A 187 12.15 15.38 -3.85
CA LEU A 187 13.55 15.59 -3.49
C LEU A 187 14.09 14.28 -2.92
N ASP A 188 15.26 13.84 -3.39
CA ASP A 188 16.00 12.74 -2.80
C ASP A 188 16.70 13.19 -1.49
N ASP A 189 15.91 13.47 -0.45
CA ASP A 189 16.37 13.98 0.84
C ASP A 189 16.67 12.88 1.88
N GLY A 190 16.41 11.61 1.54
CA GLY A 190 16.59 10.46 2.42
C GLY A 190 15.57 10.41 3.56
N LYS A 191 14.50 11.22 3.50
CA LYS A 191 13.52 11.29 4.57
C LYS A 191 12.67 10.03 4.61
N ARG A 192 12.78 9.31 5.73
CA ARG A 192 11.86 8.24 6.10
C ARG A 192 10.54 8.86 6.54
N LEU A 193 9.45 8.40 5.96
CA LEU A 193 8.12 8.75 6.45
C LEU A 193 7.74 7.83 7.61
N PRO A 194 6.92 8.29 8.56
CA PRO A 194 6.47 7.45 9.65
C PRO A 194 5.67 6.28 9.10
N LEU A 195 6.10 5.06 9.43
CA LEU A 195 5.23 3.89 9.33
C LEU A 195 4.11 4.03 10.36
N ASP A 196 3.01 3.32 10.15
CA ASP A 196 1.92 3.20 11.13
C ASP A 196 1.15 4.51 11.37
N THR A 197 1.19 5.45 10.43
CA THR A 197 0.52 6.77 10.52
C THR A 197 -0.26 7.07 9.25
N CYS A 198 -1.49 7.57 9.40
CA CYS A 198 -2.30 8.09 8.30
C CYS A 198 -1.82 9.48 7.87
N PHE A 199 -2.15 9.89 6.64
CA PHE A 199 -1.84 11.21 6.12
C PHE A 199 -3.11 11.98 5.77
N THR A 200 -3.33 13.12 6.40
CA THR A 200 -4.37 14.06 5.96
C THR A 200 -3.93 14.74 4.67
N LEU A 201 -4.63 14.44 3.58
CA LEU A 201 -4.35 15.00 2.25
C LEU A 201 -5.06 16.33 2.01
N ARG A 202 -6.22 16.48 2.66
CA ARG A 202 -7.09 17.63 2.55
C ARG A 202 -7.86 17.75 3.86
N GLU A 203 -7.79 18.91 4.50
CA GLU A 203 -8.62 19.24 5.66
C GLU A 203 -10.07 19.49 5.24
N GLY A 204 -11.01 19.07 6.08
CA GLY A 204 -12.44 19.32 5.87
C GLY A 204 -13.24 19.28 7.17
N SER A 205 -14.55 19.54 7.07
CA SER A 205 -15.45 19.70 8.23
C SER A 205 -16.76 18.93 8.13
N ASP A 206 -17.19 18.53 6.93
CA ASP A 206 -18.57 18.06 6.73
C ASP A 206 -18.64 16.53 6.58
N ILE A 207 -17.59 15.93 6.02
CA ILE A 207 -17.47 14.49 5.82
C ILE A 207 -16.00 14.06 5.75
N THR A 208 -15.68 12.90 6.31
CA THR A 208 -14.37 12.26 6.21
C THR A 208 -14.38 11.16 5.15
N LEU A 209 -13.44 11.24 4.21
CA LEU A 209 -13.17 10.22 3.20
C LEU A 209 -11.87 9.49 3.57
N ILE A 210 -11.96 8.19 3.83
CA ILE A 210 -10.81 7.34 4.19
C ILE A 210 -10.48 6.46 2.98
N SER A 211 -9.23 6.50 2.51
CA SER A 211 -8.80 5.73 1.34
C SER A 211 -7.32 5.32 1.42
N TRP A 212 -6.86 4.47 0.51
CA TRP A 212 -5.44 4.12 0.35
C TRP A 212 -5.12 3.72 -1.09
N GLY A 213 -3.82 3.66 -1.40
CA GLY A 213 -3.34 3.20 -2.69
C GLY A 213 -3.90 3.98 -3.88
N ALA A 214 -4.35 3.28 -4.92
CA ALA A 214 -4.89 3.91 -6.12
C ALA A 214 -6.20 4.67 -5.87
N SER A 215 -7.07 4.18 -4.98
CA SER A 215 -8.39 4.76 -4.68
C SER A 215 -8.31 6.19 -4.11
N VAL A 216 -7.15 6.60 -3.59
CA VAL A 216 -6.89 7.98 -3.16
C VAL A 216 -7.07 8.96 -4.33
N HIS A 217 -6.76 8.55 -5.56
CA HIS A 217 -6.89 9.40 -6.73
C HIS A 217 -8.35 9.80 -6.98
N GLU A 218 -9.25 8.81 -7.07
CA GLU A 218 -10.68 9.05 -7.23
C GLU A 218 -11.28 9.76 -6.01
N THR A 219 -10.79 9.46 -4.81
CA THR A 219 -11.25 10.10 -3.56
C THR A 219 -10.94 11.60 -3.53
N LEU A 220 -9.75 12.01 -3.98
CA LEU A 220 -9.40 13.44 -4.10
C LEU A 220 -10.23 14.15 -5.18
N GLN A 221 -10.56 13.47 -6.28
CA GLN A 221 -11.46 14.00 -7.32
C GLN A 221 -12.88 14.19 -6.78
N ALA A 222 -13.40 13.22 -6.02
CA ALA A 222 -14.70 13.35 -5.36
C ALA A 222 -14.72 14.51 -4.36
N ALA A 223 -13.66 14.67 -3.56
CA ALA A 223 -13.53 15.80 -2.63
C ALA A 223 -13.47 17.15 -3.36
N ALA A 224 -12.85 17.22 -4.53
CA ALA A 224 -12.86 18.42 -5.36
C ALA A 224 -14.27 18.74 -5.88
N ALA A 225 -15.01 17.75 -6.39
CA ALA A 225 -16.38 17.92 -6.86
C ALA A 225 -17.36 18.30 -5.73
N LEU A 226 -17.21 17.74 -4.52
CA LEU A 226 -17.97 18.14 -3.33
C LEU A 226 -17.72 19.61 -2.97
N SER A 227 -16.48 20.07 -3.12
CA SER A 227 -16.10 21.46 -2.85
C SER A 227 -16.84 22.45 -3.76
N GLU A 228 -17.11 22.09 -5.01
CA GLU A 228 -17.88 22.90 -5.96
C GLU A 228 -19.35 23.05 -5.52
N GLN A 229 -19.84 22.14 -4.69
CA GLN A 229 -21.18 22.14 -4.09
C GLN A 229 -21.19 22.77 -2.69
N GLY A 230 -20.05 23.31 -2.23
CA GLY A 230 -19.91 23.92 -0.91
C GLY A 230 -19.75 22.91 0.24
N ILE A 231 -19.46 21.64 -0.06
CA ILE A 231 -19.23 20.58 0.92
C ILE A 231 -17.72 20.42 1.17
N SER A 232 -17.33 20.52 2.42
CA SER A 232 -15.96 20.47 2.92
C SER A 232 -15.57 19.04 3.31
N ALA A 233 -15.06 18.28 2.33
CA ALA A 233 -14.59 16.90 2.56
C ALA A 233 -13.13 16.85 3.05
N GLU A 234 -12.93 16.18 4.18
CA GLU A 234 -11.62 15.77 4.70
C GLU A 234 -11.19 14.48 3.99
N VAL A 235 -9.94 14.39 3.54
CA VAL A 235 -9.40 13.19 2.88
C VAL A 235 -8.22 12.66 3.65
N ILE A 236 -8.35 11.42 4.14
CA ILE A 236 -7.31 10.70 4.86
C ILE A 236 -6.79 9.55 3.98
N ASP A 237 -5.49 9.54 3.74
CA ASP A 237 -4.77 8.40 3.18
C ASP A 237 -4.25 7.50 4.30
N VAL A 238 -4.75 6.27 4.34
CA VAL A 238 -4.38 5.30 5.37
C VAL A 238 -2.89 4.94 5.26
N ALA A 239 -2.37 4.77 4.05
CA ALA A 239 -1.00 4.38 3.69
C ALA A 239 -0.43 3.09 4.35
N CYS A 240 -0.68 2.83 5.63
CA CYS A 240 -0.37 1.61 6.35
C CYS A 240 -1.68 0.98 6.85
N VAL A 241 -2.09 -0.11 6.21
CA VAL A 241 -3.35 -0.81 6.57
C VAL A 241 -3.16 -1.75 7.76
N LYS A 242 -1.91 -2.03 8.14
CA LYS A 242 -1.58 -2.81 9.34
C LYS A 242 -0.20 -2.41 9.87
N PRO A 243 -0.09 -1.93 11.12
CA PRO A 243 -1.18 -1.50 12.01
C PRO A 243 -1.94 -0.28 11.48
N LEU A 244 -3.23 -0.16 11.86
CA LEU A 244 -4.04 1.01 11.56
C LEU A 244 -3.75 2.13 12.56
N ASP A 245 -3.58 3.35 12.06
CA ASP A 245 -3.58 4.58 12.85
C ASP A 245 -5.01 4.99 13.20
N LEU A 246 -5.60 4.29 14.17
CA LEU A 246 -6.97 4.52 14.59
C LEU A 246 -7.16 5.91 15.23
N ASP A 247 -6.11 6.52 15.77
CA ASP A 247 -6.20 7.81 16.46
C ASP A 247 -6.43 8.94 15.44
N THR A 248 -5.73 8.93 14.29
CA THR A 248 -5.98 9.89 13.21
C THR A 248 -7.38 9.69 12.60
N LEU A 249 -7.78 8.44 12.36
CA LEU A 249 -9.10 8.15 11.79
C LEU A 249 -10.22 8.58 12.75
N GLU A 250 -10.08 8.30 14.04
CA GLU A 250 -11.00 8.74 15.10
C GLU A 250 -11.10 10.26 15.15
N ALA A 251 -9.98 10.98 15.20
CA ALA A 251 -9.98 12.43 15.28
C ALA A 251 -10.70 13.08 14.09
N SER A 252 -10.45 12.55 12.88
CA SER A 252 -11.08 13.00 11.64
C SER A 252 -12.59 12.76 11.67
N VAL A 253 -13.04 11.55 12.00
CA VAL A 253 -14.47 11.21 11.99
C VAL A 253 -15.23 11.89 13.13
N ARG A 254 -14.60 12.08 14.30
CA ARG A 254 -15.19 12.86 15.40
C ARG A 254 -15.40 14.31 15.00
N LYS A 255 -14.48 14.89 14.20
CA LYS A 255 -14.59 16.26 13.69
C LYS A 255 -15.75 16.43 12.72
N THR A 256 -15.94 15.49 11.79
CA THR A 256 -16.91 15.62 10.68
C THR A 256 -18.26 14.97 10.96
N GLY A 257 -18.31 13.98 11.85
CA GLY A 257 -19.49 13.19 12.19
C GLY A 257 -19.98 12.27 11.06
N ARG A 258 -19.31 12.21 9.91
CA ARG A 258 -19.71 11.38 8.75
C ARG A 258 -18.49 10.76 8.11
N CYS A 259 -18.62 9.52 7.64
CA CYS A 259 -17.48 8.78 7.09
C CYS A 259 -17.87 7.94 5.87
N VAL A 260 -17.04 8.03 4.82
CA VAL A 260 -17.07 7.13 3.65
C VAL A 260 -15.69 6.50 3.51
N ILE A 261 -15.62 5.18 3.49
CA ILE A 261 -14.38 4.42 3.29
C ILE A 261 -14.34 3.92 1.84
N VAL A 262 -13.25 4.19 1.13
CA VAL A 262 -13.09 3.90 -0.31
C VAL A 262 -11.87 3.02 -0.55
N HIS A 263 -12.08 1.83 -1.12
CA HIS A 263 -10.98 0.93 -1.49
C HIS A 263 -11.31 0.03 -2.68
N GLU A 264 -10.30 -0.36 -3.45
CA GLU A 264 -10.46 -1.24 -4.64
C GLU A 264 -10.69 -2.72 -4.30
N ALA A 265 -10.39 -3.16 -3.07
CA ALA A 265 -10.65 -4.54 -2.65
C ALA A 265 -12.16 -4.86 -2.59
N PRO A 266 -12.57 -6.14 -2.72
CA PRO A 266 -13.94 -6.58 -2.52
C PRO A 266 -14.54 -6.12 -1.18
N ARG A 267 -15.86 -5.97 -1.15
CA ARG A 267 -16.60 -5.48 0.02
C ARG A 267 -16.46 -6.40 1.22
N SER A 268 -16.61 -7.70 0.99
CA SER A 268 -16.65 -8.71 2.04
C SER A 268 -15.25 -8.97 2.58
N CYS A 269 -15.10 -8.89 3.91
CA CYS A 269 -13.82 -9.08 4.60
C CYS A 269 -12.67 -8.13 4.19
N GLY A 270 -12.96 -7.06 3.44
CA GLY A 270 -11.98 -6.03 3.13
C GLY A 270 -11.59 -5.20 4.37
N VAL A 271 -10.42 -4.56 4.33
CA VAL A 271 -9.89 -3.73 5.45
C VAL A 271 -10.87 -2.62 5.84
N GLY A 272 -11.67 -2.10 4.90
CA GLY A 272 -12.70 -1.11 5.22
C GLY A 272 -13.75 -1.59 6.22
N ALA A 273 -13.96 -2.91 6.37
CA ALA A 273 -14.81 -3.46 7.42
C ALA A 273 -14.19 -3.30 8.83
N GLU A 274 -12.88 -3.56 8.96
CA GLU A 274 -12.13 -3.39 10.23
C GLU A 274 -12.10 -1.92 10.66
N ILE A 275 -11.84 -1.01 9.70
CA ILE A 275 -11.88 0.44 9.95
C ILE A 275 -13.28 0.86 10.40
N ALA A 276 -14.34 0.43 9.70
CA ALA A 276 -15.72 0.77 10.08
C ALA A 276 -16.07 0.25 11.48
N ALA A 277 -15.74 -1.02 11.79
CA ALA A 277 -16.00 -1.60 13.10
C ALA A 277 -15.26 -0.84 14.21
N SER A 278 -13.97 -0.56 14.02
CA SER A 278 -13.14 0.19 14.98
C SER A 278 -13.70 1.60 15.23
N LEU A 279 -14.16 2.29 14.18
CA LEU A 279 -14.77 3.61 14.31
C LEU A 279 -16.12 3.54 15.02
N TYR A 280 -16.97 2.54 14.72
CA TYR A 280 -18.21 2.33 15.47
C TYR A 280 -17.93 2.06 16.96
N GLU A 281 -16.84 1.39 17.33
CA GLU A 281 -16.51 1.20 18.75
C GLU A 281 -16.04 2.49 19.44
N ARG A 282 -15.39 3.40 18.71
CA ARG A 282 -14.70 4.58 19.26
C ARG A 282 -15.52 5.88 19.21
N VAL A 283 -16.29 6.07 18.15
CA VAL A 283 -16.97 7.35 17.84
C VAL A 283 -18.46 7.18 17.53
N LEU A 284 -19.11 6.10 18.00
CA LEU A 284 -20.54 5.86 17.76
C LEU A 284 -21.41 7.07 18.06
N LEU A 285 -21.13 7.76 19.17
CA LEU A 285 -21.93 8.90 19.64
C LEU A 285 -21.69 10.18 18.85
N ASP A 286 -20.60 10.24 18.08
CA ASP A 286 -20.25 11.38 17.23
C ASP A 286 -20.78 11.20 15.80
N LEU A 287 -21.13 9.97 15.39
CA LEU A 287 -21.63 9.66 14.06
C LEU A 287 -23.05 10.21 13.84
N GLN A 288 -23.20 11.01 12.78
CA GLN A 288 -24.45 11.57 12.29
C GLN A 288 -25.07 10.73 11.16
N ALA A 289 -24.34 9.75 10.64
CA ALA A 289 -24.78 8.82 9.62
C ALA A 289 -24.04 7.47 9.74
N PRO A 290 -24.59 6.35 9.25
CA PRO A 290 -23.87 5.10 9.11
C PRO A 290 -22.63 5.28 8.24
N ILE A 291 -21.53 4.66 8.64
CA ILE A 291 -20.29 4.63 7.85
C ILE A 291 -20.57 3.90 6.53
N ALA A 292 -20.41 4.62 5.41
CA ALA A 292 -20.55 4.06 4.08
C ALA A 292 -19.23 3.43 3.62
N ARG A 293 -19.33 2.40 2.77
CA ARG A 293 -18.16 1.74 2.16
C ARG A 293 -18.37 1.64 0.66
N VAL A 294 -17.42 2.19 -0.10
CA VAL A 294 -17.37 2.18 -1.56
C VAL A 294 -16.24 1.25 -1.97
N THR A 295 -16.61 0.11 -2.55
CA THR A 295 -15.72 -1.04 -2.71
C THR A 295 -15.97 -1.72 -4.05
N ALA A 296 -15.02 -2.52 -4.52
CA ALA A 296 -15.30 -3.41 -5.65
C ALA A 296 -16.40 -4.43 -5.28
N PRO A 297 -17.13 -4.97 -6.28
CA PRO A 297 -18.09 -6.04 -6.06
C PRO A 297 -17.41 -7.33 -5.60
N ASP A 298 -18.15 -8.18 -4.86
CA ASP A 298 -17.68 -9.47 -4.34
C ASP A 298 -17.59 -10.55 -5.44
N ILE A 299 -16.74 -10.29 -6.44
CA ILE A 299 -16.39 -11.18 -7.54
C ILE A 299 -14.87 -11.12 -7.76
N PRO A 300 -14.28 -12.14 -8.42
CA PRO A 300 -12.91 -12.03 -8.92
C PRO A 300 -12.76 -10.81 -9.85
N PRO A 301 -11.60 -10.12 -9.85
CA PRO A 301 -11.33 -9.04 -10.80
C PRO A 301 -11.59 -9.52 -12.23
N PRO A 302 -12.47 -8.85 -12.99
CA PRO A 302 -12.79 -9.29 -14.33
C PRO A 302 -11.69 -8.90 -15.31
N LEU A 303 -11.66 -9.57 -16.46
CA LEU A 303 -10.73 -9.21 -17.55
C LEU A 303 -11.00 -7.79 -18.06
N TYR A 304 -9.97 -7.21 -18.69
CA TYR A 304 -9.83 -5.79 -19.04
C TYR A 304 -11.06 -5.08 -19.66
N ARG A 305 -11.96 -5.78 -20.34
CA ARG A 305 -13.18 -5.17 -20.93
C ARG A 305 -14.19 -4.72 -19.87
N LEU A 306 -14.24 -5.40 -18.73
CA LEU A 306 -15.19 -5.11 -17.64
C LEU A 306 -14.51 -4.47 -16.43
N GLU A 307 -13.18 -4.28 -16.47
CA GLU A 307 -12.37 -3.74 -15.37
C GLU A 307 -12.84 -2.35 -14.91
N GLN A 308 -13.30 -1.50 -15.85
CA GLN A 308 -13.86 -0.18 -15.51
C GLN A 308 -15.16 -0.23 -14.70
N LEU A 309 -15.93 -1.32 -14.80
CA LEU A 309 -17.15 -1.52 -14.01
C LEU A 309 -16.85 -2.15 -12.64
N TYR A 310 -15.63 -2.64 -12.44
CA TYR A 310 -15.20 -3.29 -11.21
C TYR A 310 -14.57 -2.30 -10.23
N ILE A 311 -13.76 -1.36 -10.76
CA ILE A 311 -13.06 -0.37 -9.95
C ILE A 311 -14.03 0.71 -9.50
N PRO A 312 -14.11 1.02 -8.19
CA PRO A 312 -14.95 2.11 -7.71
C PRO A 312 -14.54 3.46 -8.31
N GLY A 313 -15.50 4.18 -8.86
CA GLY A 313 -15.29 5.47 -9.52
C GLY A 313 -15.68 6.67 -8.66
N VAL A 314 -15.41 7.87 -9.19
CA VAL A 314 -15.77 9.15 -8.55
C VAL A 314 -17.28 9.25 -8.30
N GLU A 315 -18.10 8.79 -9.25
CA GLU A 315 -19.57 8.83 -9.13
C GLU A 315 -20.08 7.95 -7.98
N ASP A 316 -19.49 6.77 -7.76
CA ASP A 316 -19.83 5.88 -6.64
C ASP A 316 -19.53 6.55 -5.29
N ILE A 317 -18.39 7.25 -5.21
CA ILE A 317 -17.96 7.99 -4.01
C ILE A 317 -18.93 9.15 -3.75
N LEU A 318 -19.25 9.94 -4.78
CA LEU A 318 -20.20 11.05 -4.65
C LEU A 318 -21.59 10.58 -4.22
N HIS A 319 -22.06 9.46 -4.76
CA HIS A 319 -23.33 8.86 -4.36
C HIS A 319 -23.33 8.45 -2.88
N ALA A 320 -22.26 7.80 -2.41
CA ALA A 320 -22.13 7.43 -0.99
C ALA A 320 -22.05 8.66 -0.07
N CYS A 321 -21.36 9.72 -0.50
CA CYS A 321 -21.31 10.99 0.23
C CYS A 321 -22.69 11.64 0.33
N ASP A 322 -23.45 11.68 -0.76
CA ASP A 322 -24.82 12.21 -0.78
C ASP A 322 -25.73 11.45 0.19
N GLN A 323 -25.65 10.12 0.20
CA GLN A 323 -26.39 9.29 1.16
C GLN A 323 -26.01 9.58 2.61
N ALA A 324 -24.73 9.77 2.91
CA ALA A 324 -24.25 10.06 4.26
C ALA A 324 -24.63 11.49 4.72
N LEU A 325 -24.59 12.46 3.81
CA LEU A 325 -24.91 13.86 4.11
C LEU A 325 -26.42 14.06 4.31
N ASN A 326 -27.25 13.35 3.57
CA ASN A 326 -28.71 13.42 3.63
C ASN A 326 -29.34 12.38 4.60
N PHE A 327 -28.54 11.69 5.41
CA PHE A 327 -29.03 10.72 6.39
C PHE A 327 -29.80 11.43 7.51
N ALA A 328 -31.02 10.95 7.80
CA ALA A 328 -31.97 11.55 8.75
C ALA A 328 -32.13 10.70 10.02
#